data_AF-A0A956UV56-F1
#
_entry.id   AF-A0A956UV56-F1
#
_cell.length_a   1.000
_cell.length_b   1.000
_cell.length_c   1.000
_cell.angle_alpha   90.00
_cell.angle_beta   90.00
_cell.angle_gamma   90.00
#
_symmetry.space_group_name_H-M   'P 1'
#
loop_
_entity.id
_entity.type
_entity.pdbx_description
1 polymer ?
#
loop_
_entity_poly.entity_id
_entity_poly.type
_entity_poly.pdbx_seq_one_letter_code
_entity_poly.pdbx_strand_id
1 'polypeptide(L)'
;MGREIPKRMKLAAIEMASGIAALAAAAGGYPVIAAAIVAFALTCLVADRVRCRSAATGLAARAQETGTGAVPPAHNPAERQAFIEQLQLRLESAQRTSEPLTLAVVTPRVPLDLEPSVRDAAVDHIRGSIDRITRATDHWGALGDGRFGVVLTNCMEEHAASYGERLSVAIANRPLLAEGRRIEALAVTVPSFFDANQFYGAADFLAASELRASKEPISSHHLVADTRLLRQRFYGKDYGVRAA
;
A
#
# COMPACT_ATOMS: atom_id res chain seq x y z
N MET A 1 32.13 -6.18 -8.42
CA MET A 1 31.63 -5.93 -9.81
C MET A 1 31.26 -4.47 -9.94
N GLY A 2 32.13 -3.67 -10.57
CA GLY A 2 31.88 -2.24 -10.81
C GLY A 2 30.88 -2.08 -11.96
N ARG A 3 29.72 -1.47 -11.69
CA ARG A 3 28.75 -1.14 -12.75
C ARG A 3 29.26 0.08 -13.51
N GLU A 4 29.73 -0.14 -14.74
CA GLU A 4 30.04 0.94 -15.66
C GLU A 4 28.78 1.74 -15.97
N ILE A 5 28.77 3.02 -15.59
CA ILE A 5 27.70 3.95 -15.94
C ILE A 5 27.78 4.18 -17.46
N PRO A 6 26.68 3.98 -18.21
CA PRO A 6 26.68 4.06 -19.66
C PRO A 6 27.14 5.44 -20.14
N LYS A 7 28.14 5.47 -21.04
CA LYS A 7 28.81 6.69 -21.54
C LYS A 7 27.85 7.77 -22.05
N ARG A 8 26.65 7.40 -22.48
CA ARG A 8 25.61 8.34 -22.94
C ARG A 8 25.00 9.20 -21.83
N MET A 9 24.92 8.73 -20.58
CA MET A 9 24.44 9.55 -19.46
C MET A 9 25.45 10.62 -19.03
N LYS A 10 26.75 10.36 -19.21
CA LYS A 10 27.80 11.33 -18.86
C LYS A 10 27.77 12.57 -19.78
N LEU A 11 27.45 12.39 -21.07
CA LEU A 11 27.33 13.53 -22.00
C LEU A 11 26.12 14.43 -21.68
N ALA A 12 24.95 13.84 -21.37
CA ALA A 12 23.75 14.62 -21.07
C ALA A 12 23.88 15.47 -19.80
N ALA A 13 24.61 14.98 -18.78
CA ALA A 13 24.87 15.75 -17.57
C ALA A 13 25.81 16.95 -17.80
N ILE A 14 26.76 16.82 -18.74
CA ILE A 14 27.70 17.89 -19.07
C ILE A 14 27.02 18.99 -19.90
N GLU A 15 26.12 18.62 -20.83
CA GLU A 15 25.35 19.61 -21.62
C GLU A 15 24.34 20.39 -20.76
N MET A 16 23.68 19.78 -19.77
CA MET A 16 22.81 20.53 -18.85
C MET A 16 23.57 21.49 -17.94
N ALA A 17 24.80 21.17 -17.57
CA ALA A 17 25.62 22.03 -16.71
C ALA A 17 26.09 23.32 -17.43
N SER A 18 26.33 23.27 -18.74
CA SER A 18 26.78 24.46 -19.50
C SER A 18 25.68 25.49 -19.72
N GLY A 19 24.42 25.05 -19.86
CA GLY A 19 23.27 25.95 -20.04
C GLY A 19 22.97 26.81 -18.81
N ILE A 20 23.23 26.30 -17.60
CA ILE A 20 22.96 27.01 -16.33
C ILE A 20 24.02 28.11 -16.09
N ALA A 21 25.26 27.89 -16.50
CA ALA A 21 26.34 28.88 -16.36
C ALA A 21 26.13 30.13 -17.23
N ALA A 22 25.55 29.98 -18.43
CA ALA A 22 25.27 31.10 -19.33
C ALA A 22 24.14 32.02 -18.81
N LEU A 23 23.16 31.48 -18.08
CA LEU A 23 22.06 32.26 -17.51
C LEU A 23 22.48 33.09 -16.29
N ALA A 24 23.50 32.65 -15.55
CA ALA A 24 24.03 33.33 -14.35
C ALA A 24 24.85 34.59 -14.68
N ALA A 25 25.43 34.69 -15.89
CA ALA A 25 26.26 35.82 -16.28
C ALA A 25 25.47 37.10 -16.65
N ALA A 26 24.17 36.98 -16.95
CA ALA A 26 23.35 38.09 -17.43
C ALA A 26 22.59 38.85 -16.34
N ALA A 27 22.55 38.33 -15.11
CA ALA A 27 21.70 38.84 -14.05
C ALA A 27 22.54 39.16 -12.80
N GLY A 28 22.81 40.45 -12.58
CA GLY A 28 23.80 40.94 -11.61
C GLY A 28 23.65 40.33 -10.21
N GLY A 29 24.68 39.59 -9.78
CA GLY A 29 25.06 39.25 -8.40
C GLY A 29 24.08 38.42 -7.55
N TYR A 30 22.86 38.93 -7.35
CA TYR A 30 21.84 38.34 -6.47
C TYR A 30 21.07 37.13 -7.02
N PRO A 31 20.76 37.01 -8.34
CA PRO A 31 19.99 35.89 -8.85
C PRO A 31 20.83 34.60 -9.01
N VAL A 32 22.16 34.71 -9.01
CA VAL A 32 23.06 33.54 -9.07
C VAL A 32 22.99 32.71 -7.80
N ILE A 33 22.92 33.36 -6.63
CA ILE A 33 22.81 32.68 -5.33
C ILE A 33 21.44 32.01 -5.20
N ALA A 34 20.36 32.70 -5.60
CA ALA A 34 19.02 32.13 -5.58
C ALA A 34 18.87 30.92 -6.52
N ALA A 35 19.43 31.00 -7.74
CA ALA A 35 19.43 29.89 -8.69
C ALA A 35 20.24 28.68 -8.17
N ALA A 36 21.37 28.91 -7.51
CA ALA A 36 22.17 27.84 -6.91
C ALA A 36 21.43 27.13 -5.77
N ILE A 37 20.71 27.87 -4.91
CA ILE A 37 19.91 27.28 -3.83
C ILE A 37 18.76 26.43 -4.39
N VAL A 38 18.05 26.93 -5.40
CA VAL A 38 16.96 26.18 -6.06
C VAL A 38 17.49 24.94 -6.77
N ALA A 39 18.61 25.05 -7.48
CA ALA A 39 19.23 23.91 -8.15
C ALA A 39 19.68 22.84 -7.15
N PHE A 40 20.25 23.25 -6.01
CA PHE A 40 20.66 22.35 -4.93
C PHE A 40 19.46 21.65 -4.27
N ALA A 41 18.40 22.40 -3.94
CA ALA A 41 17.17 21.84 -3.40
C ALA A 41 16.52 20.82 -4.36
N LEU A 42 16.52 21.11 -5.67
CA LEU A 42 16.00 20.20 -6.70
C LEU A 42 16.85 18.93 -6.81
N THR A 43 18.19 19.04 -6.74
CA THR A 43 19.07 17.87 -6.77
C THR A 43 18.93 17.01 -5.52
N CYS A 44 18.73 17.61 -4.34
CA CYS A 44 18.40 16.86 -3.13
C CYS A 44 17.08 16.10 -3.27
N LEU A 45 16.02 16.74 -3.80
CA LEU A 45 14.70 16.13 -3.99
C LEU A 45 14.72 14.97 -5.01
N VAL A 46 15.49 15.12 -6.09
CA VAL A 46 15.68 14.06 -7.08
C VAL A 46 16.51 12.91 -6.49
N ALA A 47 17.57 13.20 -5.74
CA ALA A 47 18.39 12.18 -5.09
C ALA A 47 17.60 11.36 -4.07
N ASP A 48 16.70 12.01 -3.32
CA ASP A 48 15.83 11.34 -2.35
C ASP A 48 14.79 10.45 -3.05
N ARG A 49 14.17 10.95 -4.13
CA ARG A 49 13.28 10.12 -4.98
C ARG A 49 13.99 8.93 -5.62
N VAL A 50 15.24 9.09 -6.05
CA VAL A 50 16.04 7.98 -6.61
C VAL A 50 16.39 6.98 -5.52
N ARG A 51 16.72 7.42 -4.29
CA ARG A 51 16.94 6.51 -3.15
C ARG A 51 15.68 5.75 -2.78
N CYS A 52 14.54 6.42 -2.64
CA CYS A 52 13.25 5.78 -2.37
C CYS A 52 12.85 4.78 -3.47
N ARG A 53 13.06 5.13 -4.74
CA ARG A 53 12.86 4.19 -5.85
C ARG A 53 13.82 3.01 -5.77
N SER A 54 15.10 3.22 -5.50
CA SER A 54 16.08 2.14 -5.41
C SER A 54 15.81 1.19 -4.23
N ALA A 55 15.29 1.70 -3.10
CA ALA A 55 14.84 0.88 -1.99
C ALA A 55 13.60 0.03 -2.35
N ALA A 56 12.62 0.62 -3.05
CA ALA A 56 11.46 -0.10 -3.56
C ALA A 56 11.85 -1.15 -4.63
N THR A 57 12.84 -0.86 -5.47
CA THR A 57 13.30 -1.78 -6.52
C THR A 57 14.19 -2.89 -5.94
N GLY A 58 14.93 -2.62 -4.86
CA GLY A 58 15.73 -3.64 -4.15
C GLY A 58 14.85 -4.67 -3.42
N LEU A 59 13.71 -4.25 -2.89
CA LEU A 59 12.69 -5.14 -2.33
C LEU A 59 11.98 -5.95 -3.44
N ALA A 60 11.64 -5.31 -4.57
CA ALA A 60 11.07 -6.00 -5.73
C ALA A 60 12.05 -7.00 -6.36
N ALA A 61 13.34 -6.68 -6.45
CA ALA A 61 14.38 -7.58 -6.96
C ALA A 61 14.62 -8.77 -6.01
N ARG A 62 14.57 -8.57 -4.69
CA ARG A 62 14.59 -9.68 -3.71
C ARG A 62 13.35 -10.56 -3.75
N ALA A 63 12.18 -9.98 -4.06
CA ALA A 63 10.95 -10.74 -4.30
C ALA A 63 10.98 -11.52 -5.63
N GLN A 64 11.87 -11.16 -6.56
CA GLN A 64 11.99 -11.82 -7.88
C GLN A 64 13.09 -12.89 -7.91
N GLU A 65 14.07 -12.84 -7.00
CA GLU A 65 15.07 -13.91 -6.81
C GLU A 65 14.55 -15.11 -5.99
N THR A 66 13.38 -15.00 -5.37
CA THR A 66 12.60 -16.14 -4.84
C THR A 66 11.77 -16.80 -5.95
N GLY A 67 12.43 -17.05 -7.08
CA GLY A 67 11.91 -17.78 -8.24
C GLY A 67 11.81 -19.28 -7.98
N THR A 68 10.94 -19.66 -7.05
CA THR A 68 10.22 -20.94 -7.06
C THR A 68 8.87 -20.61 -6.45
N GLY A 69 7.77 -20.87 -7.17
CA GLY A 69 6.39 -20.57 -6.76
C GLY A 69 5.89 -21.37 -5.55
N ALA A 70 6.70 -21.48 -4.50
CA ALA A 70 6.28 -21.85 -3.18
C ALA A 70 5.61 -20.62 -2.58
N VAL A 71 4.28 -20.62 -2.56
CA VAL A 71 3.50 -19.76 -1.67
C VAL A 71 4.15 -19.91 -0.28
N PRO A 72 4.74 -18.85 0.29
CA PRO A 72 5.32 -18.95 1.62
C PRO A 72 4.23 -19.45 2.56
N PRO A 73 4.56 -20.35 3.52
CA PRO A 73 3.57 -20.90 4.43
C PRO A 73 2.75 -19.77 5.03
N ALA A 74 1.43 -19.99 5.19
CA ALA A 74 0.48 -18.98 5.67
C ALA A 74 0.89 -18.25 6.97
N HIS A 75 1.90 -18.77 7.66
CA HIS A 75 2.55 -18.18 8.81
C HIS A 75 4.05 -17.97 8.55
N ASN A 76 4.42 -16.86 7.90
CA ASN A 76 5.83 -16.44 7.77
C ASN A 76 6.18 -15.42 8.87
N PRO A 77 6.82 -15.82 9.98
CA PRO A 77 7.13 -14.92 11.08
C PRO A 77 8.06 -13.77 10.67
N ALA A 78 8.90 -13.97 9.65
CA ALA A 78 9.78 -12.93 9.13
C ALA A 78 9.00 -11.80 8.43
N GLU A 79 7.94 -12.12 7.71
CA GLU A 79 7.07 -11.12 7.07
C GLU A 79 6.32 -10.28 8.11
N ARG A 80 5.79 -10.95 9.15
CA ARG A 80 5.13 -10.27 10.28
C ARG A 80 6.10 -9.32 10.98
N GLN A 81 7.33 -9.77 11.24
CA GLN A 81 8.34 -8.96 11.88
C GLN A 81 8.74 -7.75 11.01
N ALA A 82 8.93 -7.95 9.70
CA ALA A 82 9.20 -6.87 8.76
C ALA A 82 8.05 -5.83 8.73
N PHE A 83 6.80 -6.30 8.77
CA PHE A 83 5.64 -5.40 8.87
C PHE A 83 5.64 -4.59 10.17
N ILE A 84 5.96 -5.20 11.31
CA ILE A 84 6.07 -4.51 12.62
C ILE A 84 7.15 -3.44 12.59
N GLU A 85 8.31 -3.73 11.99
CA GLU A 85 9.40 -2.75 11.84
C GLU A 85 8.98 -1.56 10.99
N GLN A 86 8.28 -1.81 9.87
CA GLN A 86 7.73 -0.74 9.04
C GLN A 86 6.65 0.07 9.78
N LEU A 87 5.77 -0.61 10.52
CA LEU A 87 4.76 0.04 11.34
C LEU A 87 5.42 0.96 12.38
N GLN A 88 6.47 0.50 13.07
CA GLN A 88 7.21 1.29 14.04
C GLN A 88 7.77 2.58 13.43
N LEU A 89 8.42 2.50 12.27
CA LEU A 89 8.92 3.68 11.56
C LEU A 89 7.81 4.66 11.19
N ARG A 90 6.63 4.16 10.82
CA ARG A 90 5.47 5.00 10.48
C ARG A 90 4.85 5.65 11.71
N LEU A 91 4.78 4.95 12.84
CA LEU A 91 4.34 5.51 14.11
C LEU A 91 5.24 6.65 14.57
N GLU A 92 6.56 6.43 14.54
CA GLU A 92 7.54 7.47 14.89
C GLU A 92 7.48 8.68 13.95
N SER A 93 7.20 8.44 12.66
CA SER A 93 6.96 9.52 11.71
C SER A 93 5.70 10.31 12.06
N ALA A 94 4.57 9.61 12.27
CA ALA A 94 3.28 10.20 12.59
C ALA A 94 3.32 11.00 13.89
N GLN A 95 4.02 10.51 14.91
CA GLN A 95 4.22 11.24 16.18
C GLN A 95 5.00 12.55 15.97
N ARG A 96 6.04 12.54 15.14
CA ARG A 96 6.84 13.74 14.86
C ARG A 96 6.08 14.77 14.02
N THR A 97 5.29 14.32 13.05
CA THR A 97 4.54 15.21 12.14
C THR A 97 3.14 15.55 12.64
N SER A 98 2.69 14.93 13.74
CA SER A 98 1.30 15.00 14.22
C SER A 98 0.28 14.61 13.14
N GLU A 99 0.66 13.68 12.25
CA GLU A 99 -0.22 13.19 11.19
C GLU A 99 -1.05 12.00 11.68
N PRO A 100 -2.33 11.89 11.27
CA PRO A 100 -3.16 10.76 11.65
C PRO A 100 -2.67 9.49 10.96
N LEU A 101 -2.60 8.40 11.73
CA LEU A 101 -2.21 7.08 11.26
C LEU A 101 -3.26 6.06 11.67
N THR A 102 -3.70 5.26 10.70
CA THR A 102 -4.68 4.20 10.91
C THR A 102 -4.10 2.86 10.48
N LEU A 103 -4.33 1.82 11.28
CA LEU A 103 -4.04 0.45 10.94
C LEU A 103 -5.34 -0.27 10.59
N ALA A 104 -5.45 -0.78 9.37
CA ALA A 104 -6.55 -1.61 8.93
C ALA A 104 -6.12 -3.08 8.92
N VAL A 105 -6.77 -3.91 9.72
CA VAL A 105 -6.55 -5.36 9.72
C VAL A 105 -7.55 -6.00 8.75
N VAL A 106 -7.03 -6.70 7.75
CA VAL A 106 -7.81 -7.38 6.72
C VAL A 106 -7.80 -8.88 7.00
N THR A 107 -8.99 -9.45 7.21
CA THR A 107 -9.19 -10.87 7.45
C THR A 107 -9.93 -11.50 6.28
N PRO A 108 -9.31 -12.43 5.53
CA PRO A 108 -10.01 -13.22 4.52
C PRO A 108 -11.14 -14.03 5.13
N ARG A 109 -12.26 -14.07 4.42
CA ARG A 109 -13.38 -14.95 4.70
C ARG A 109 -13.57 -15.82 3.47
N VAL A 110 -13.02 -17.02 3.59
CA VAL A 110 -13.07 -18.05 2.56
C VAL A 110 -13.87 -19.23 3.13
N PRO A 111 -14.85 -19.78 2.39
CA PRO A 111 -15.62 -20.93 2.86
C PRO A 111 -14.71 -22.11 3.24
N LEU A 112 -14.98 -22.72 4.40
CA LEU A 112 -14.15 -23.79 4.99
C LEU A 112 -14.24 -25.11 4.21
N ASP A 113 -15.35 -25.30 3.48
CA ASP A 113 -15.64 -26.45 2.63
C ASP A 113 -14.86 -26.46 1.31
N LEU A 114 -14.15 -25.37 0.99
CA LEU A 114 -13.26 -25.33 -0.17
C LEU A 114 -11.97 -26.12 0.07
N GLU A 115 -11.49 -26.74 -1.00
CA GLU A 115 -10.18 -27.40 -1.05
C GLU A 115 -9.06 -26.44 -0.59
N PRO A 116 -8.03 -26.90 0.14
CA PRO A 116 -6.96 -26.04 0.65
C PRO A 116 -6.29 -25.18 -0.42
N SER A 117 -6.00 -25.76 -1.60
CA SER A 117 -5.40 -25.05 -2.73
C SER A 117 -6.27 -23.91 -3.26
N VAL A 118 -7.58 -24.09 -3.22
CA VAL A 118 -8.56 -23.07 -3.62
C VAL A 118 -8.63 -21.96 -2.58
N ARG A 119 -8.52 -22.31 -1.29
CA ARG A 119 -8.46 -21.31 -0.22
C ARG A 119 -7.19 -20.47 -0.30
N ASP A 120 -6.05 -21.10 -0.59
CA ASP A 120 -4.78 -20.39 -0.77
C ASP A 120 -4.87 -19.43 -1.97
N ALA A 121 -5.47 -19.88 -3.08
CA ALA A 121 -5.74 -19.01 -4.23
C ALA A 121 -6.68 -17.84 -3.89
N ALA A 122 -7.65 -18.04 -2.99
CA ALA A 122 -8.52 -16.99 -2.48
C ALA A 122 -7.77 -15.95 -1.63
N VAL A 123 -6.86 -16.40 -0.77
CA VAL A 123 -5.99 -15.51 0.02
C VAL A 123 -5.05 -14.73 -0.91
N ASP A 124 -4.46 -15.39 -1.90
CA ASP A 124 -3.59 -14.75 -2.89
C ASP A 124 -4.30 -13.69 -3.73
N HIS A 125 -5.56 -13.95 -4.07
CA HIS A 125 -6.40 -12.98 -4.76
C HIS A 125 -6.68 -11.73 -3.93
N ILE A 126 -6.94 -11.91 -2.63
CA ILE A 126 -7.13 -10.80 -1.70
C ILE A 126 -5.82 -10.01 -1.58
N ARG A 127 -4.68 -10.69 -1.42
CA ARG A 127 -3.35 -10.09 -1.41
C ARG A 127 -3.09 -9.23 -2.65
N GLY A 128 -3.34 -9.77 -3.86
CA GLY A 128 -3.21 -9.01 -5.11
C GLY A 128 -4.22 -7.87 -5.24
N SER A 129 -5.36 -7.94 -4.56
CA SER A 129 -6.33 -6.85 -4.51
C SER A 129 -5.88 -5.72 -3.59
N ILE A 130 -5.34 -6.04 -2.41
CA ILE A 130 -4.71 -5.09 -1.49
C ILE A 130 -3.60 -4.33 -2.22
N ASP A 131 -2.68 -5.05 -2.87
CA ASP A 131 -1.54 -4.45 -3.57
C ASP A 131 -1.96 -3.42 -4.63
N ARG A 132 -3.03 -3.71 -5.39
CA ARG A 132 -3.54 -2.81 -6.44
C ARG A 132 -4.23 -1.56 -5.93
N ILE A 133 -4.90 -1.63 -4.77
CA ILE A 133 -5.69 -0.50 -4.25
C ILE A 133 -4.91 0.36 -3.25
N THR A 134 -3.86 -0.21 -2.67
CA THR A 134 -3.03 0.47 -1.66
C THR A 134 -2.23 1.57 -2.34
N ARG A 135 -2.22 2.76 -1.74
CA ARG A 135 -1.47 3.90 -2.28
C ARG A 135 0.02 3.70 -2.04
N ALA A 136 0.85 4.35 -2.85
CA ALA A 136 2.31 4.29 -2.69
C ALA A 136 2.83 4.85 -1.34
N THR A 137 2.04 5.69 -0.66
CA THR A 137 2.35 6.23 0.68
C THR A 137 2.02 5.25 1.80
N ASP A 138 1.04 4.38 1.54
CA ASP A 138 0.55 3.38 2.47
C ASP A 138 1.43 2.12 2.38
N HIS A 139 1.42 1.31 3.44
CA HIS A 139 2.22 0.09 3.50
C HIS A 139 1.35 -1.07 3.93
N TRP A 140 1.55 -2.24 3.33
CA TRP A 140 0.82 -3.45 3.71
C TRP A 140 1.78 -4.62 3.89
N GLY A 141 1.38 -5.59 4.72
CA GLY A 141 2.15 -6.82 4.96
C GLY A 141 1.29 -7.94 5.51
N ALA A 142 1.81 -9.16 5.45
CA ALA A 142 1.16 -10.34 6.02
C ALA A 142 1.36 -10.37 7.55
N LEU A 143 0.30 -10.72 8.29
CA LEU A 143 0.32 -10.86 9.75
C LEU A 143 0.41 -12.33 10.19
N GLY A 144 0.20 -13.25 9.26
CA GLY A 144 0.05 -14.69 9.53
C GLY A 144 -1.41 -15.15 9.46
N ASP A 145 -1.58 -16.45 9.28
CA ASP A 145 -2.87 -17.14 9.19
C ASP A 145 -3.76 -16.58 8.07
N GLY A 146 -3.13 -16.11 6.99
CA GLY A 146 -3.78 -15.45 5.86
C GLY A 146 -4.29 -14.02 6.14
N ARG A 147 -4.05 -13.45 7.32
CA ARG A 147 -4.43 -12.07 7.65
C ARG A 147 -3.40 -11.07 7.16
N PHE A 148 -3.85 -9.85 6.87
CA PHE A 148 -3.00 -8.75 6.39
C PHE A 148 -3.19 -7.50 7.24
N GLY A 149 -2.12 -6.72 7.40
CA GLY A 149 -2.14 -5.40 8.00
C GLY A 149 -1.90 -4.36 6.92
N VAL A 150 -2.65 -3.27 6.96
CA VAL A 150 -2.49 -2.13 6.05
C VAL A 150 -2.37 -0.86 6.88
N VAL A 151 -1.22 -0.21 6.81
CA VAL A 151 -0.93 1.08 7.43
C VAL A 151 -1.36 2.18 6.47
N LEU A 152 -2.40 2.91 6.85
CA LEU A 152 -2.96 4.03 6.10
C LEU A 152 -2.43 5.33 6.69
N THR A 153 -1.61 6.03 5.90
CA THR A 153 -0.97 7.29 6.30
C THR A 153 -1.89 8.48 6.01
N ASN A 154 -1.89 9.49 6.88
CA ASN A 154 -2.75 10.66 6.78
C ASN A 154 -4.25 10.29 6.60
N CYS A 155 -4.68 9.29 7.38
CA CYS A 155 -5.96 8.63 7.20
C CYS A 155 -6.75 8.67 8.50
N MET A 156 -7.95 9.26 8.44
CA MET A 156 -8.94 9.26 9.52
C MET A 156 -9.92 8.09 9.36
N GLU A 157 -10.86 7.95 10.29
CA GLU A 157 -11.80 6.82 10.34
C GLU A 157 -12.62 6.63 9.08
N GLU A 158 -13.19 7.71 8.57
CA GLU A 158 -14.01 7.70 7.37
C GLU A 158 -13.21 7.22 6.14
N HIS A 159 -11.94 7.62 6.04
CA HIS A 159 -11.07 7.21 4.95
C HIS A 159 -10.69 5.73 5.05
N ALA A 160 -10.51 5.21 6.25
CA ALA A 160 -10.22 3.79 6.49
C ALA A 160 -11.44 2.91 6.20
N ALA A 161 -12.64 3.36 6.56
CA ALA A 161 -13.89 2.71 6.16
C ALA A 161 -14.02 2.67 4.63
N SER A 162 -13.77 3.79 3.95
CA SER A 162 -13.76 3.86 2.49
C SER A 162 -12.69 2.98 1.84
N TYR A 163 -11.55 2.75 2.50
CA TYR A 163 -10.56 1.76 2.05
C TYR A 163 -11.13 0.34 2.09
N GLY A 164 -11.78 -0.04 3.20
CA GLY A 164 -12.44 -1.34 3.33
C GLY A 164 -13.49 -1.57 2.24
N GLU A 165 -14.36 -0.58 1.99
CA GLU A 165 -15.37 -0.66 0.93
C GLU A 165 -14.75 -0.84 -0.46
N ARG A 166 -13.70 -0.05 -0.78
CA ARG A 166 -12.98 -0.16 -2.05
C ARG A 166 -12.34 -1.53 -2.22
N LEU A 167 -11.79 -2.10 -1.15
CA LEU A 167 -11.23 -3.45 -1.16
C LEU A 167 -12.29 -4.51 -1.43
N SER A 168 -13.43 -4.45 -0.73
CA SER A 168 -14.55 -5.37 -0.94
C SER A 168 -15.06 -5.30 -2.39
N VAL A 169 -15.20 -4.09 -2.95
CA VAL A 169 -15.62 -3.91 -4.35
C VAL A 169 -14.56 -4.43 -5.33
N ALA A 170 -13.27 -4.20 -5.06
CA ALA A 170 -12.17 -4.67 -5.91
C ALA A 170 -12.12 -6.20 -5.99
N ILE A 171 -12.33 -6.88 -4.86
CA ILE A 171 -12.41 -8.34 -4.78
C ILE A 171 -13.65 -8.84 -5.53
N ALA A 172 -14.83 -8.26 -5.24
CA ALA A 172 -16.10 -8.69 -5.84
C ALA A 172 -16.14 -8.51 -7.37
N ASN A 173 -15.43 -7.52 -7.91
CA ASN A 173 -15.35 -7.25 -9.35
C ASN A 173 -14.43 -8.21 -10.11
N ARG A 174 -13.62 -9.02 -9.43
CA ARG A 174 -12.71 -9.98 -10.06
C ARG A 174 -12.84 -11.33 -9.36
N PRO A 175 -14.01 -11.99 -9.47
CA PRO A 175 -14.20 -13.26 -8.78
C PRO A 175 -13.19 -14.30 -9.26
N LEU A 176 -12.81 -15.19 -8.35
CA LEU A 176 -11.96 -16.31 -8.71
C LEU A 176 -12.76 -17.38 -9.43
N LEU A 177 -12.12 -18.04 -10.39
CA LEU A 177 -12.64 -19.22 -11.05
C LEU A 177 -11.77 -20.40 -10.64
N ALA A 178 -12.36 -21.37 -9.93
CA ALA A 178 -11.74 -22.67 -9.70
C ALA A 178 -12.68 -23.76 -10.17
N GLU A 179 -12.16 -24.70 -10.96
CA GLU A 179 -12.94 -25.84 -11.48
C GLU A 179 -14.22 -25.42 -12.23
N GLY A 180 -14.18 -24.29 -12.92
CA GLY A 180 -15.33 -23.72 -13.62
C GLY A 180 -16.40 -23.10 -12.71
N ARG A 181 -16.19 -23.09 -11.39
CA ARG A 181 -17.06 -22.44 -10.40
C ARG A 181 -16.51 -21.08 -10.01
N ARG A 182 -17.44 -20.13 -9.83
CA ARG A 182 -17.14 -18.80 -9.32
C ARG A 182 -17.03 -18.85 -7.80
N ILE A 183 -15.90 -18.42 -7.26
CA ILE A 183 -15.66 -18.32 -5.82
C ILE A 183 -15.73 -16.86 -5.42
N GLU A 184 -16.59 -16.59 -4.46
CA GLU A 184 -16.74 -15.28 -3.85
C GLU A 184 -15.79 -15.20 -2.65
N ALA A 185 -14.61 -14.63 -2.87
CA ALA A 185 -13.73 -14.26 -1.78
C ALA A 185 -14.29 -13.02 -1.09
N LEU A 186 -14.30 -13.03 0.24
CA LEU A 186 -14.69 -11.87 1.06
C LEU A 186 -13.52 -11.45 1.93
N ALA A 187 -13.41 -10.16 2.22
CA ALA A 187 -12.42 -9.61 3.14
C ALA A 187 -13.12 -8.67 4.10
N VAL A 188 -12.90 -8.88 5.40
CA VAL A 188 -13.37 -7.98 6.46
C VAL A 188 -12.22 -7.07 6.83
N THR A 189 -12.48 -5.76 6.85
CA THR A 189 -11.47 -4.74 7.18
C THR A 189 -11.88 -4.05 8.48
N VAL A 190 -11.02 -4.11 9.49
CA VAL A 190 -11.25 -3.48 10.80
C VAL A 190 -10.22 -2.38 11.02
N PRO A 191 -10.61 -1.10 11.00
CA PRO A 191 -9.70 0.01 11.24
C PRO A 191 -9.46 0.25 12.74
N SER A 192 -8.23 0.64 13.08
CA SER A 192 -7.81 1.06 14.42
C SER A 192 -6.95 2.30 14.31
N PHE A 193 -7.26 3.32 15.11
CA PHE A 193 -6.56 4.61 15.10
C PHE A 193 -5.39 4.59 16.07
N PHE A 194 -4.27 5.16 15.65
CA PHE A 194 -3.15 5.30 16.54
C PHE A 194 -3.33 6.50 17.47
N ASP A 195 -3.19 6.26 18.77
CA ASP A 195 -3.08 7.28 19.81
C ASP A 195 -1.81 6.98 20.63
N ALA A 196 -0.88 7.93 20.65
CA ALA A 196 0.39 7.80 21.36
C ALA A 196 0.23 7.67 22.88
N ASN A 197 -0.92 8.08 23.45
CA ASN A 197 -1.21 7.92 24.87
C ASN A 197 -1.78 6.54 25.21
N GLN A 198 -2.26 5.78 24.22
CA GLN A 198 -2.90 4.49 24.42
C GLN A 198 -1.97 3.31 24.17
N PHE A 199 -0.98 3.47 23.29
CA PHE A 199 -0.15 2.36 22.84
C PHE A 199 1.34 2.60 23.10
N TYR A 200 2.02 1.59 23.62
CA TYR A 200 3.45 1.66 23.96
C TYR A 200 4.40 1.32 22.80
N GLY A 201 3.88 1.18 21.58
CA GLY A 201 4.65 0.93 20.37
C GLY A 201 3.89 0.17 19.29
N ALA A 202 4.57 -0.17 18.19
CA ALA A 202 3.97 -0.86 17.05
C ALA A 202 3.40 -2.24 17.39
N ALA A 203 4.11 -3.03 18.19
CA ALA A 203 3.68 -4.37 18.55
C ALA A 203 2.40 -4.37 19.40
N ASP A 204 2.30 -3.44 20.34
CA ASP A 204 1.12 -3.26 21.21
C ASP A 204 -0.08 -2.76 20.40
N PHE A 205 0.13 -1.73 19.57
CA PHE A 205 -0.90 -1.22 18.67
C PHE A 205 -1.42 -2.29 17.69
N LEU A 206 -0.51 -3.08 17.11
CA LEU A 206 -0.88 -4.21 16.25
C LEU A 206 -1.68 -5.26 17.02
N ALA A 207 -1.23 -5.67 18.20
CA ALA A 207 -1.91 -6.67 19.02
C ALA A 207 -3.33 -6.23 19.40
N ALA A 208 -3.50 -4.97 19.81
CA ALA A 208 -4.81 -4.40 20.10
C ALA A 208 -5.73 -4.39 18.85
N SER A 209 -5.17 -4.06 17.69
CA SER A 209 -5.90 -4.05 16.41
C SER A 209 -6.31 -5.45 15.97
N GLU A 210 -5.44 -6.45 16.11
CA GLU A 210 -5.74 -7.87 15.86
C GLU A 210 -6.82 -8.40 16.81
N LEU A 211 -6.77 -7.99 18.08
CA LEU A 211 -7.78 -8.35 19.08
C LEU A 211 -9.14 -7.73 18.75
N ARG A 212 -9.17 -6.48 18.26
CA ARG A 212 -10.42 -5.85 17.79
C ARG A 212 -10.98 -6.57 16.58
N ALA A 213 -10.12 -6.91 15.61
CA ALA A 213 -10.51 -7.62 14.40
C ALA A 213 -11.05 -9.03 14.67
N SER A 214 -10.58 -9.70 15.72
CA SER A 214 -11.10 -11.01 16.13
C SER A 214 -12.43 -10.92 16.89
N LYS A 215 -12.71 -9.79 17.56
CA LYS A 215 -13.94 -9.56 18.34
C LYS A 215 -15.11 -9.06 17.53
N GLU A 216 -14.89 -8.31 16.45
CA GLU A 216 -15.99 -7.72 15.68
C GLU A 216 -16.91 -8.83 15.12
N PRO A 217 -18.17 -8.91 15.59
CA PRO A 217 -19.10 -9.93 15.15
C PRO A 217 -19.44 -9.69 13.69
N ILE A 218 -19.32 -10.76 12.92
CA ILE A 218 -19.63 -10.84 11.50
C ILE A 218 -21.11 -10.51 11.32
N SER A 219 -21.46 -9.25 11.08
CA SER A 219 -22.80 -8.94 10.61
C SER A 219 -22.86 -9.30 9.13
N SER A 220 -23.12 -10.59 8.89
CA SER A 220 -23.30 -11.21 7.57
C SER A 220 -24.36 -10.51 6.71
N HIS A 221 -25.23 -9.71 7.31
CA HIS A 221 -26.27 -8.96 6.62
C HIS A 221 -25.77 -7.76 5.79
N HIS A 222 -24.58 -7.21 6.06
CA HIS A 222 -24.06 -6.03 5.33
C HIS A 222 -23.11 -6.35 4.17
N LEU A 223 -22.72 -7.61 3.94
CA LEU A 223 -21.65 -7.92 2.96
C LEU A 223 -22.16 -8.45 1.61
N VAL A 224 -23.29 -9.17 1.58
CA VAL A 224 -23.84 -9.73 0.32
C VAL A 224 -24.96 -8.87 -0.25
N ALA A 225 -25.83 -8.30 0.61
CA ALA A 225 -26.89 -7.39 0.19
C ALA A 225 -26.33 -6.07 -0.41
N ASP A 226 -25.11 -5.70 -0.02
CA ASP A 226 -24.54 -4.40 -0.32
C ASP A 226 -23.60 -4.41 -1.53
N THR A 227 -23.18 -5.54 -2.12
CA THR A 227 -22.36 -5.47 -3.36
C THR A 227 -23.15 -4.90 -4.54
N ARG A 228 -24.46 -5.16 -4.61
CA ARG A 228 -25.38 -4.52 -5.57
C ARG A 228 -25.58 -3.03 -5.26
N LEU A 229 -25.80 -2.67 -4.00
CA LEU A 229 -26.02 -1.29 -3.57
C LEU A 229 -24.75 -0.44 -3.65
N LEU A 230 -23.58 -0.98 -3.27
CA LEU A 230 -22.26 -0.39 -3.47
C LEU A 230 -22.00 -0.19 -4.97
N ARG A 231 -22.26 -1.19 -5.83
CA ARG A 231 -22.20 -0.99 -7.28
C ARG A 231 -23.14 0.12 -7.74
N GLN A 232 -24.35 0.20 -7.20
CA GLN A 232 -25.30 1.26 -7.52
C GLN A 232 -24.85 2.63 -6.99
N ARG A 233 -24.14 2.70 -5.86
CA ARG A 233 -23.59 3.93 -5.27
C ARG A 233 -22.38 4.45 -6.06
N PHE A 234 -21.54 3.56 -6.57
CA PHE A 234 -20.34 3.91 -7.35
C PHE A 234 -20.61 4.06 -8.86
N TYR A 235 -21.58 3.33 -9.43
CA TYR A 235 -21.87 3.33 -10.88
C TYR A 235 -23.27 3.85 -11.25
N GLY A 236 -24.18 4.03 -10.28
CA GLY A 236 -25.60 4.30 -10.55
C GLY A 236 -26.00 5.76 -10.70
N LYS A 237 -25.05 6.71 -10.85
CA LYS A 237 -25.40 8.13 -11.05
C LYS A 237 -25.53 8.58 -12.51
N ASP A 238 -25.00 7.85 -13.50
CA ASP A 238 -24.97 8.35 -14.89
C ASP A 238 -25.38 7.37 -16.02
N TYR A 239 -25.78 6.12 -15.73
CA TYR A 239 -26.40 5.27 -16.76
C TYR A 239 -27.91 5.43 -16.79
N GLY A 240 -28.35 6.68 -16.94
CA GLY A 240 -29.66 6.99 -17.51
C GLY A 240 -29.64 6.53 -18.96
N VAL A 241 -29.97 5.26 -19.18
CA VAL A 241 -30.40 4.78 -20.49
C VAL A 241 -31.62 5.61 -20.86
N ARG A 242 -31.40 6.67 -21.64
CA ARG A 242 -32.45 7.30 -22.43
C ARG A 242 -32.95 6.22 -23.39
N ALA A 243 -34.02 5.54 -22.99
CA ALA A 243 -34.91 4.93 -23.95
C ALA A 243 -35.53 6.07 -24.75
N ALA A 244 -35.08 6.22 -25.99
CA ALA A 244 -35.73 6.97 -27.05
C ALA A 244 -35.78 6.06 -28.28
#